data_AF-A0A966LH83-F1
#
_entry.id   AF-A0A966LH83-F1
#
_cell.length_a   1.000
_cell.length_b   1.000
_cell.length_c   1.000
_cell.angle_alpha   90.00
_cell.angle_beta   90.00
_cell.angle_gamma   90.00
#
_symmetry.space_group_name_H-M   'P 1'
#
loop_
_entity.id
_entity.type
_entity.pdbx_description
1 polymer ?
#
loop_
_entity_poly.entity_id
_entity_poly.type
_entity_poly.pdbx_seq_one_letter_code
_entity_poly.pdbx_strand_id
1 'polypeptide(L)'
;MHESFYNDQAHIAEEFHLIEEHTQQTARLASFKISSYKLSLYNSAYCANKDELRAIILSSLMNYTDTASILASLGFFTNEIEN
;
A
#
# COMPACT_ATOMS: atom_id res chain seq x y z
N MET A 1 7.44 -5.02 43.71
CA MET A 1 8.19 -5.16 42.45
C MET A 1 7.22 -5.80 41.47
N HIS A 2 6.56 -4.98 40.64
CA HIS A 2 5.59 -5.47 39.66
C HIS A 2 6.43 -5.89 38.45
N GLU A 3 6.71 -7.18 38.29
CA GLU A 3 7.20 -7.67 37.01
C GLU A 3 6.09 -7.42 36.01
N SER A 4 6.30 -6.46 35.12
CA SER A 4 5.51 -6.35 33.89
C SER A 4 5.83 -7.58 33.06
N PHE A 5 5.09 -8.66 33.27
CA PHE A 5 5.11 -9.79 32.36
C PHE A 5 4.65 -9.27 31.01
N TYR A 6 5.58 -9.16 30.07
CA TYR A 6 5.26 -8.87 28.67
C TYR A 6 4.29 -9.95 28.20
N ASN A 7 3.10 -9.52 27.75
CA ASN A 7 2.08 -10.44 27.29
C ASN A 7 2.37 -10.80 25.83
N ASP A 8 3.28 -11.75 25.64
CA ASP A 8 3.71 -12.22 24.31
C ASP A 8 2.52 -12.69 23.46
N GLN A 9 1.48 -13.26 24.09
CA GLN A 9 0.28 -13.70 23.39
C GLN A 9 -0.51 -12.52 22.80
N ALA A 10 -0.63 -11.42 23.54
CA ALA A 10 -1.29 -10.21 23.06
C ALA A 10 -0.48 -9.55 21.93
N HIS A 11 0.85 -9.50 22.06
CA HIS A 11 1.73 -8.98 21.01
C HIS A 11 1.61 -9.80 19.72
N ILE A 12 1.68 -11.14 19.82
CA ILE A 12 1.55 -12.02 18.66
C ILE A 12 0.16 -11.85 18.01
N ALA A 13 -0.90 -11.76 18.80
CA ALA A 13 -2.25 -11.54 18.29
C ALA A 13 -2.38 -10.20 17.54
N GLU A 14 -1.76 -9.13 18.05
CA GLU A 14 -1.73 -7.82 17.40
C GLU A 14 -0.98 -7.88 16.05
N GLU A 15 0.16 -8.56 15.98
CA GLU A 15 0.90 -8.72 14.72
C GLU A 15 0.07 -9.43 13.65
N PHE A 16 -0.58 -10.55 14.01
CA PHE A 16 -1.45 -11.26 13.08
C PHE A 16 -2.62 -10.39 12.61
N HIS A 17 -3.21 -9.60 13.52
CA HIS A 17 -4.30 -8.70 13.18
C HIS A 17 -3.86 -7.61 12.18
N LEU A 18 -2.69 -6.99 12.41
CA LEU A 18 -2.13 -5.97 11.52
C LEU A 18 -1.81 -6.55 10.13
N ILE A 19 -1.24 -7.76 10.06
CA ILE A 19 -0.97 -8.45 8.80
C ILE A 19 -2.27 -8.74 8.05
N GLU A 20 -3.31 -9.19 8.76
CA GLU A 20 -4.61 -9.46 8.16
C GLU A 20 -5.24 -8.17 7.60
N GLU A 21 -5.24 -7.09 8.39
CA GLU A 21 -5.77 -5.79 7.96
C GLU A 21 -5.02 -5.28 6.72
N HIS A 22 -3.69 -5.28 6.76
CA HIS A 22 -2.85 -4.87 5.63
C HIS A 22 -3.18 -5.69 4.37
N THR A 23 -3.35 -7.00 4.51
CA THR A 23 -3.69 -7.91 3.40
C THR A 23 -5.07 -7.57 2.82
N GLN A 24 -6.07 -7.35 3.66
CA GLN A 24 -7.42 -6.98 3.23
C GLN A 24 -7.43 -5.63 2.51
N GLN A 25 -6.76 -4.62 3.05
CA GLN A 25 -6.67 -3.29 2.45
C GLN A 25 -5.94 -3.34 1.09
N THR A 26 -4.83 -4.09 1.01
CA THR A 26 -4.07 -4.27 -0.24
C THR A 26 -4.91 -4.98 -1.31
N ALA A 27 -5.66 -6.00 -0.93
CA ALA A 27 -6.55 -6.72 -1.85
C ALA A 27 -7.67 -5.80 -2.39
N ARG A 28 -8.27 -4.96 -1.53
CA ARG A 28 -9.26 -3.96 -1.96
C ARG A 28 -8.66 -2.95 -2.93
N LEU A 29 -7.48 -2.43 -2.62
CA LEU A 29 -6.77 -1.49 -3.50
C LEU A 29 -6.47 -2.11 -4.87
N ALA A 30 -6.00 -3.37 -4.91
CA ALA A 30 -5.77 -4.09 -6.15
C ALA A 30 -7.05 -4.24 -6.99
N SER A 31 -8.18 -4.58 -6.34
CA SER A 31 -9.49 -4.67 -7.00
C SER A 31 -9.92 -3.34 -7.62
N PHE A 32 -9.74 -2.22 -6.91
CA PHE A 32 -10.04 -0.88 -7.44
C PHE A 32 -9.14 -0.54 -8.63
N LYS A 33 -7.83 -0.82 -8.56
CA LYS A 33 -6.89 -0.60 -9.68
C LYS A 33 -7.31 -1.38 -10.93
N ILE A 34 -7.67 -2.65 -10.79
CA ILE A 34 -8.13 -3.48 -11.91
C ILE A 34 -9.43 -2.93 -12.50
N SER A 35 -10.39 -2.57 -11.64
CA SER A 35 -11.71 -2.08 -12.07
C SER A 35 -11.61 -0.74 -12.80
N SER A 36 -10.84 0.20 -12.24
CA SER A 36 -10.60 1.49 -12.87
C SER A 36 -9.81 1.37 -14.17
N TYR A 37 -8.82 0.46 -14.25
CA TYR A 37 -8.13 0.18 -15.51
C TYR A 37 -9.08 -0.33 -16.60
N LYS A 38 -9.98 -1.26 -16.27
CA LYS A 38 -11.01 -1.75 -17.20
C LYS A 38 -11.92 -0.62 -17.67
N LEU A 39 -12.33 0.28 -16.78
CA LEU A 39 -13.13 1.45 -17.12
C LEU A 39 -12.37 2.41 -18.06
N SER A 40 -11.09 2.66 -17.78
CA SER A 40 -10.22 3.46 -18.63
C SER A 40 -10.06 2.84 -20.02
N LEU A 41 -9.98 1.52 -20.13
CA LEU A 41 -9.97 0.82 -21.43
C LEU A 41 -11.30 0.95 -22.18
N TYR A 42 -12.44 0.86 -21.49
CA TYR A 42 -13.74 1.11 -22.14
C TYR A 42 -13.82 2.54 -22.67
N ASN A 43 -13.33 3.50 -21.90
CA ASN A 43 -13.28 4.91 -22.28
C ASN A 43 -12.13 5.25 -23.25
N SER A 44 -11.24 4.29 -23.56
CA SER A 44 -10.14 4.50 -24.52
C SER A 44 -10.62 4.85 -25.92
N ALA A 45 -11.86 4.48 -26.25
CA ALA A 45 -12.53 4.89 -27.48
C ALA A 45 -12.68 6.42 -27.60
N TYR A 46 -12.60 7.16 -26.49
CA TYR A 46 -12.66 8.62 -26.43
C TYR A 46 -11.28 9.29 -26.33
N CYS A 47 -10.19 8.51 -26.22
CA CYS A 47 -8.82 9.03 -26.18
C CYS A 47 -8.24 9.08 -27.60
N ALA A 48 -7.58 10.20 -27.94
CA ALA A 48 -6.96 10.38 -29.26
C ALA A 48 -5.79 9.42 -29.51
N ASN A 49 -5.05 9.03 -28.47
CA ASN A 49 -3.96 8.06 -28.53
C ASN A 49 -3.93 7.14 -27.29
N LYS A 50 -3.53 5.88 -27.49
CA LYS A 50 -3.31 4.89 -26.42
C LYS A 50 -2.15 5.26 -25.49
N ASP A 51 -1.13 5.97 -25.98
CA ASP A 51 0.00 6.39 -25.16
C ASP A 51 -0.40 7.44 -24.12
N GLU A 52 -1.31 8.33 -24.48
CA GLU A 52 -1.84 9.38 -23.60
C GLU A 52 -2.70 8.76 -22.49
N LEU A 53 -3.55 7.79 -22.84
CA LEU A 53 -4.30 7.00 -21.87
C LEU A 53 -3.37 6.24 -20.92
N ARG A 54 -2.30 5.64 -21.43
CA ARG A 54 -1.30 4.94 -20.63
C ARG A 54 -0.61 5.89 -19.64
N ALA A 55 -0.22 7.09 -20.09
CA ALA A 55 0.39 8.10 -19.24
C ALA A 55 -0.55 8.52 -18.10
N ILE A 56 -1.82 8.78 -18.41
CA ILE A 56 -2.84 9.16 -17.41
C ILE A 56 -3.05 8.04 -16.38
N ILE A 57 -3.16 6.78 -16.83
CA ILE A 57 -3.32 5.62 -15.93
C ILE A 57 -2.11 5.48 -15.01
N LEU A 58 -0.90 5.67 -15.55
CA LEU A 58 0.33 5.56 -14.77
C LEU A 58 0.47 6.69 -13.75
N SER A 59 0.17 7.93 -14.13
CA SER A 59 0.33 9.11 -13.26
C SER A 59 -0.76 9.24 -12.19
N SER A 60 -1.92 8.60 -12.38
CA SER A 60 -3.04 8.63 -11.44
C SER A 60 -3.24 7.30 -10.73
N LEU A 61 -3.65 6.27 -11.47
CA LEU A 61 -4.13 5.01 -10.92
C LEU A 61 -3.02 4.14 -10.33
N MET A 62 -1.85 4.17 -10.98
CA MET A 62 -0.70 3.36 -10.61
C MET A 62 0.37 4.15 -9.84
N ASN A 63 0.18 5.46 -9.66
CA ASN A 63 1.06 6.32 -8.87
C ASN A 63 0.65 6.32 -7.40
N TYR A 64 0.65 5.13 -6.78
CA TYR A 64 0.45 5.03 -5.33
C TYR A 64 1.81 4.97 -4.64
N THR A 65 1.97 5.83 -3.64
CA THR A 65 3.15 5.86 -2.78
C THR A 65 3.23 4.57 -2.00
N ASP A 66 4.32 3.82 -2.21
CA ASP A 66 4.57 2.59 -1.47
C ASP A 66 4.83 2.91 0.01
N THR A 67 4.31 2.08 0.93
CA THR A 67 4.46 2.31 2.38
C THR A 67 5.92 2.36 2.78
N ALA A 68 6.79 1.56 2.15
CA ALA A 68 8.23 1.62 2.41
C ALA A 68 8.83 2.96 1.99
N SER A 69 8.36 3.57 0.89
CA SER A 69 8.81 4.90 0.47
C SER A 69 8.36 6.01 1.44
N ILE A 70 7.16 5.90 2.02
CA ILE A 70 6.69 6.81 3.08
C ILE A 70 7.54 6.65 4.33
N LEU A 71 7.71 5.42 4.82
CA LEU A 71 8.52 5.13 6.00
C LEU A 71 9.98 5.58 5.81
N ALA A 72 10.55 5.39 4.62
CA ALA A 72 11.87 5.92 4.28
C ALA A 72 11.90 7.45 4.32
N SER A 73 10.90 8.14 3.73
CA SER A 73 10.82 9.61 3.78
C SER A 73 10.62 10.17 5.20
N LEU A 74 10.01 9.39 6.10
CA LEU A 74 9.85 9.72 7.51
C LEU A 74 11.12 9.39 8.34
N GLY A 75 12.17 8.86 7.71
CA GLY A 75 13.43 8.52 8.38
C GLY A 75 13.35 7.25 9.23
N PHE A 76 12.36 6.39 9.01
CA PHE A 76 12.18 5.16 9.78
C PHE A 76 13.35 4.18 9.59
N PHE A 77 13.89 4.09 8.37
CA PHE A 77 15.00 3.19 8.04
C PHE A 77 16.39 3.83 8.18
N THR A 78 16.49 5.12 8.54
CA THR A 78 17.77 5.82 8.74
C THR A 78 18.32 5.73 10.16
N ASN A 79 17.59 5.11 11.10
CA ASN A 79 17.94 5.03 12.52
C ASN A 79 18.40 3.63 12.97
N GLU A 80 19.21 2.94 12.18
CA GLU A 80 20.04 1.85 12.70
C GLU A 80 21.52 2.15 12.50
N ILE A 81 22.10 2.92 13.42
CA ILE A 81 23.49 2.73 13.84
C ILE A 81 23.55 2.98 15.36
N GLU A 82 24.01 1.95 16.09
CA GLU A 82 24.34 1.87 17.52
C GLU A 82 23.23 1.53 18.53
N ASN A 83 23.05 0.21 18.76
CA ASN A 83 22.89 -0.37 20.10
C ASN A 83 23.92 -1.48 20.27
#